data_AF-A0A381XAE5-F1
#
_entry.id   AF-A0A381XAE5-F1
#
_cell.length_a   1.000
_cell.length_b   1.000
_cell.length_c   1.000
_cell.angle_alpha   90.00
_cell.angle_beta   90.00
_cell.angle_gamma   90.00
#
_symmetry.space_group_name_H-M   'P 1'
#
loop_
_entity.id
_entity.type
_entity.pdbx_description
1 polymer ?
#
loop_
_entity_poly.entity_id
_entity_poly.type
_entity_poly.pdbx_seq_one_letter_code
_entity_poly.pdbx_strand_id
1 'polypeptide(L)'
;MPDQPVPQQLTFKAIVLGILLAVVLAGANAYLGLFAGMTVSASIPAAVISMGLLRLFRNSNILENNIVQTAASAGESLAAGVVFTLPALILMGYWDVFEYWWVCAIAGLGGLLGVLFTIPLRRSLIVEEGLA
;
A
#
# COMPACT_ATOMS: atom_id res chain seq x y z
N MET A 1 28.58 -0.59 -16.98
CA MET A 1 27.59 -0.11 -17.97
C MET A 1 27.53 1.41 -17.82
N PRO A 2 27.69 2.23 -18.88
CA PRO A 2 27.54 3.67 -18.75
C PRO A 2 26.08 4.02 -18.40
N ASP A 3 25.90 5.00 -17.53
CA ASP A 3 24.62 5.56 -17.06
C ASP A 3 23.69 5.92 -18.23
N GLN A 4 22.82 4.98 -18.61
CA GLN A 4 21.60 5.32 -19.32
C GLN A 4 20.76 6.16 -18.35
N PRO A 5 20.21 7.33 -18.74
CA PRO A 5 19.39 8.13 -17.85
C PRO A 5 18.20 7.27 -17.42
N VAL A 6 18.21 6.82 -16.16
CA VAL A 6 17.12 6.06 -15.57
C VAL A 6 15.85 6.89 -15.77
N PRO A 7 14.87 6.37 -16.54
CA PRO A 7 13.68 7.15 -16.81
C PRO A 7 13.00 7.50 -15.48
N GLN A 8 12.42 8.69 -15.38
CA GLN A 8 11.81 9.17 -14.15
C GLN A 8 10.72 8.19 -13.68
N GLN A 9 10.97 7.57 -12.53
CA GLN A 9 10.09 6.57 -11.91
C GLN A 9 9.05 7.26 -11.03
N LEU A 10 9.48 8.33 -10.36
CA LEU A 10 8.66 9.14 -9.46
C LEU A 10 8.19 10.40 -10.19
N THR A 11 6.97 10.36 -10.69
CA THR A 11 6.33 11.51 -11.35
C THR A 11 5.12 11.95 -10.56
N PHE A 12 4.79 13.25 -10.60
CA PHE A 12 3.62 13.79 -9.90
C PHE A 12 2.32 13.03 -10.22
N LYS A 13 2.10 12.67 -11.49
CA LYS A 13 0.95 11.86 -11.92
C LYS A 13 0.92 10.46 -11.26
N ALA A 14 2.08 9.81 -11.09
CA ALA A 14 2.20 8.49 -10.47
C ALA A 14 1.93 8.57 -8.96
N ILE A 15 2.38 9.64 -8.30
CA ILE A 15 2.09 9.90 -6.88
C ILE A 15 0.58 10.09 -6.68
N VAL A 16 -0.03 10.99 -7.45
CA VAL A 16 -1.47 11.29 -7.34
C VAL A 16 -2.30 10.04 -7.62
N LEU A 17 -2.00 9.31 -8.70
CA LEU A 17 -2.70 8.09 -9.05
C LEU A 17 -2.51 6.99 -7.99
N GLY A 18 -1.28 6.86 -7.46
CA GLY A 18 -0.94 5.93 -6.39
C GLY A 18 -1.73 6.21 -5.11
N ILE A 19 -1.81 7.48 -4.67
CA ILE A 19 -2.59 7.87 -3.50
C ILE A 19 -4.08 7.58 -3.71
N LEU A 20 -4.64 7.96 -4.85
CA LEU A 20 -6.06 7.74 -5.15
C LEU A 20 -6.40 6.24 -5.14
N LEU A 21 -5.61 5.42 -5.84
CA LEU A 21 -5.83 3.98 -5.87
C LEU A 21 -5.58 3.33 -4.51
N ALA A 22 -4.58 3.77 -3.76
CA ALA A 22 -4.33 3.27 -2.41
C ALA A 22 -5.53 3.54 -1.49
N VAL A 23 -6.08 4.75 -1.47
CA VAL A 23 -7.26 5.09 -0.64
C VAL A 23 -8.48 4.26 -1.04
N VAL A 24 -8.78 4.19 -2.34
CA VAL A 24 -9.95 3.45 -2.84
C VAL A 24 -9.83 1.95 -2.57
N LEU A 25 -8.68 1.35 -2.90
CA LEU A 25 -8.48 -0.09 -2.76
C LEU A 25 -8.29 -0.50 -1.30
N ALA A 26 -7.64 0.32 -0.47
CA ALA A 26 -7.56 0.07 0.97
C ALA A 26 -8.95 0.14 1.62
N GLY A 27 -9.79 1.11 1.24
CA GLY A 27 -11.17 1.21 1.70
C GLY A 27 -12.02 0.00 1.27
N ALA A 28 -11.89 -0.42 0.02
CA ALA A 28 -12.56 -1.62 -0.49
C ALA A 28 -12.11 -2.88 0.26
N ASN A 29 -10.80 -3.04 0.50
CA ASN A 29 -10.27 -4.16 1.26
C ASN A 29 -10.67 -4.12 2.74
N ALA A 30 -10.80 -2.93 3.32
CA ALA A 30 -11.31 -2.80 4.68
C ALA A 30 -12.77 -3.25 4.80
N TYR A 31 -13.61 -2.82 3.85
CA TYR A 31 -15.00 -3.26 3.79
C TYR A 31 -15.11 -4.77 3.57
N LEU A 32 -14.41 -5.32 2.57
CA LEU A 32 -14.46 -6.75 2.27
C LEU A 32 -13.88 -7.60 3.40
N GLY A 33 -12.81 -7.17 4.04
CA GLY A 33 -12.22 -7.88 5.16
C GLY A 33 -13.15 -7.92 6.38
N LEU A 34 -13.87 -6.82 6.67
CA LEU A 34 -14.86 -6.79 7.76
C LEU A 34 -16.14 -7.57 7.41
N PHE A 35 -16.62 -7.47 6.18
CA PHE A 35 -17.90 -8.05 5.77
C PHE A 35 -17.79 -9.54 5.40
N ALA A 36 -16.80 -9.90 4.60
CA ALA A 36 -16.63 -11.24 4.03
C ALA A 36 -15.47 -12.03 4.67
N GLY A 37 -14.69 -11.43 5.57
CA GLY A 37 -13.55 -12.09 6.22
C GLY A 37 -12.39 -12.41 5.28
N MET A 38 -12.39 -11.85 4.07
CA MET A 38 -11.36 -12.08 3.05
C MET A 38 -10.86 -10.76 2.48
N THR A 39 -9.58 -10.70 2.11
CA THR A 39 -8.98 -9.58 1.39
C THR A 39 -8.76 -9.95 -0.08
N VAL A 40 -8.72 -8.95 -0.94
CA VAL A 40 -8.41 -9.12 -2.37
C VAL A 40 -7.09 -8.41 -2.65
N SER A 41 -6.25 -9.04 -3.48
CA SER A 41 -5.00 -8.41 -3.90
C SER A 41 -5.29 -7.08 -4.61
N ALA A 42 -4.95 -5.96 -3.98
CA ALA A 42 -5.11 -4.62 -4.54
C ALA A 42 -4.10 -4.37 -5.67
N SER A 43 -2.98 -5.07 -5.65
CA SER A 43 -1.88 -4.91 -6.59
C SER A 43 -2.27 -5.20 -8.05
N ILE A 44 -3.09 -6.22 -8.28
CA ILE A 44 -3.53 -6.62 -9.63
C ILE A 44 -4.44 -5.55 -10.26
N PRO A 45 -5.57 -5.15 -9.65
CA PRO A 45 -6.42 -4.10 -10.21
C PRO A 45 -5.69 -2.76 -10.27
N ALA A 46 -4.85 -2.42 -9.27
CA ALA A 46 -4.06 -1.20 -9.32
C ALA A 46 -3.14 -1.16 -10.55
N ALA A 47 -2.42 -2.24 -10.85
CA ALA A 47 -1.54 -2.32 -12.01
C ALA A 47 -2.33 -2.21 -13.33
N VAL A 48 -3.48 -2.87 -13.45
CA VAL A 48 -4.31 -2.81 -14.67
C VAL A 48 -4.91 -1.41 -14.88
N ILE A 49 -5.49 -0.83 -13.83
CA ILE A 49 -6.07 0.52 -13.88
C ILE A 49 -4.99 1.55 -14.18
N SER A 50 -3.83 1.43 -13.54
CA SER A 50 -2.71 2.34 -13.74
C SER A 50 -2.12 2.23 -15.15
N MET A 51 -1.93 1.02 -15.69
CA MET A 51 -1.54 0.86 -17.10
C MET A 51 -2.58 1.46 -18.06
N GLY A 52 -3.87 1.32 -17.77
CA GLY A 52 -4.95 1.90 -18.57
C GLY A 52 -4.96 3.42 -18.53
N LEU A 53 -4.90 4.02 -17.33
CA LEU A 53 -4.94 5.47 -17.14
C LEU A 53 -3.66 6.15 -17.62
N LEU A 54 -2.49 5.57 -17.33
CA LEU A 54 -1.21 6.15 -17.76
C LEU A 54 -1.10 6.14 -19.29
N ARG A 55 -1.68 5.17 -19.98
CA ARG A 55 -1.67 5.11 -21.46
C ARG A 55 -2.42 6.26 -22.15
N LEU A 56 -3.27 7.00 -21.42
CA LEU A 56 -3.85 8.26 -21.89
C LEU A 56 -2.83 9.42 -21.89
N PHE A 57 -1.72 9.28 -21.17
CA PHE A 57 -0.62 10.23 -21.12
C PHE A 57 0.51 9.81 -22.06
N ARG A 58 0.98 10.75 -22.88
CA ARG A 58 1.94 10.52 -23.97
C ARG A 58 3.33 9.99 -23.54
N ASN A 59 3.65 10.05 -22.24
CA ASN A 59 4.94 9.66 -21.64
C ASN A 59 4.74 8.66 -20.48
N SER A 60 3.96 7.60 -20.68
CA SER A 60 3.76 6.56 -19.66
C SER A 60 4.89 5.55 -19.61
N ASN A 61 5.40 5.26 -18.41
CA ASN A 61 6.46 4.27 -18.19
C ASN A 61 5.97 3.12 -17.28
N ILE A 62 6.46 1.91 -17.53
CA ILE A 62 6.28 0.74 -16.66
C ILE A 62 6.80 1.02 -15.24
N LEU A 63 7.85 1.84 -15.11
CA LEU A 63 8.41 2.27 -13.83
C LEU A 63 7.44 3.11 -12.99
N GLU A 64 6.68 4.02 -13.63
CA GLU A 64 5.65 4.82 -12.94
C GLU A 64 4.50 3.93 -12.45
N ASN A 65 4.13 2.93 -13.27
CA ASN A 65 3.13 1.95 -12.88
C ASN A 65 3.58 1.12 -11.67
N ASN A 66 4.87 0.78 -11.58
CA ASN A 66 5.42 0.07 -10.43
C ASN A 66 5.29 0.91 -9.13
N ILE A 67 5.51 2.23 -9.20
CA ILE A 67 5.26 3.13 -8.06
C ILE A 67 3.79 3.11 -7.64
N VAL A 68 2.87 3.22 -8.60
CA VAL A 68 1.41 3.20 -8.33
C VAL A 68 0.98 1.87 -7.70
N GLN A 69 1.45 0.75 -8.25
CA GLN A 69 1.17 -0.59 -7.72
C GLN A 69 1.74 -0.76 -6.31
N THR A 70 2.97 -0.27 -6.07
CA THR A 70 3.61 -0.34 -4.75
C THR A 70 2.82 0.46 -3.71
N ALA A 71 2.36 1.67 -4.06
CA ALA A 71 1.52 2.48 -3.19
C ALA A 71 0.19 1.78 -2.86
N ALA A 72 -0.46 1.17 -3.85
CA ALA A 72 -1.68 0.42 -3.64
C ALA A 72 -1.48 -0.81 -2.73
N SER A 73 -0.41 -1.56 -2.93
CA SER A 73 -0.04 -2.72 -2.11
C SER A 73 0.29 -2.32 -0.66
N ALA A 74 0.97 -1.19 -0.45
CA ALA A 74 1.23 -0.67 0.88
C ALA A 74 -0.07 -0.32 1.64
N GLY A 75 -1.04 0.26 0.94
CA GLY A 75 -2.38 0.52 1.48
C GLY A 75 -3.14 -0.75 1.87
N GLU A 76 -3.03 -1.81 1.06
CA GLU A 76 -3.60 -3.14 1.36
C GLU A 76 -3.02 -3.72 2.66
N SER A 77 -1.70 -3.73 2.82
CA SER A 77 -1.03 -4.23 4.03
C SER A 77 -1.48 -3.50 5.29
N LEU A 78 -1.61 -2.16 5.22
CA LEU A 78 -2.12 -1.36 6.33
C LEU A 78 -3.57 -1.72 6.65
N ALA A 79 -4.44 -1.76 5.64
CA ALA A 79 -5.85 -2.08 5.80
C ALA A 79 -6.04 -3.47 6.43
N ALA A 80 -5.31 -4.48 5.96
CA ALA A 80 -5.36 -5.84 6.51
C ALA A 80 -4.98 -5.85 8.00
N GLY A 81 -3.90 -5.17 8.39
CA GLY A 81 -3.50 -5.06 9.79
C GLY A 81 -4.61 -4.46 10.67
N VAL A 82 -5.23 -3.38 10.21
CA VAL A 82 -6.31 -2.68 10.94
C VAL A 82 -7.58 -3.53 11.05
N VAL A 83 -7.98 -4.19 9.96
CA VAL A 83 -9.24 -4.94 9.85
C VAL A 83 -9.25 -6.20 10.69
N PHE A 84 -8.10 -6.84 10.89
CA PHE A 84 -8.02 -8.03 11.73
C PHE A 84 -7.77 -7.73 13.21
N THR A 85 -7.17 -6.58 13.54
CA THR A 85 -6.80 -6.24 14.92
C THR A 85 -7.89 -5.49 15.66
N LEU A 86 -8.51 -4.47 15.04
CA LEU A 86 -9.44 -3.59 15.76
C LEU A 86 -10.77 -4.25 16.12
N PRO A 87 -11.42 -5.02 15.23
CA PRO A 87 -12.61 -5.77 15.62
C PRO A 87 -12.33 -6.75 16.74
N ALA A 88 -11.14 -7.36 16.77
CA ALA A 88 -10.75 -8.28 17.85
C ALA A 88 -10.72 -7.58 19.22
N LEU A 89 -10.27 -6.32 19.30
CA LEU A 89 -10.28 -5.53 20.54
C LEU A 89 -11.71 -5.25 21.03
N ILE A 90 -12.64 -4.97 20.12
CA ILE A 90 -14.04 -4.74 20.43
C ILE A 90 -14.70 -6.04 20.90
N LEU A 91 -14.44 -7.15 20.20
CA LEU A 91 -14.97 -8.46 20.57
C LEU A 91 -14.46 -8.96 21.92
N MET A 92 -13.24 -8.57 22.32
CA MET A 92 -12.70 -8.83 23.66
C MET A 92 -13.28 -7.92 24.76
N GLY A 93 -14.12 -6.94 24.41
CA GLY A 93 -14.72 -5.99 25.35
C GLY A 93 -13.75 -4.93 25.88
N TYR A 94 -12.62 -4.72 25.21
CA TYR A 94 -11.65 -3.68 25.61
C TYR A 94 -12.05 -2.29 25.11
N TRP A 95 -12.78 -2.23 23.99
CA TRP A 95 -13.39 -1.02 23.44
C TRP A 95 -14.89 -1.22 23.23
N ASP A 96 -15.67 -0.26 23.71
CA ASP A 96 -17.13 -0.25 23.52
C ASP A 96 -17.53 0.21 22.11
N VAL A 97 -16.74 1.09 21.49
CA VAL A 97 -17.01 1.68 20.16
C VAL A 97 -15.71 1.97 19.39
N PHE A 98 -15.84 2.09 18.06
CA PHE A 98 -14.76 2.51 17.16
C PHE A 98 -14.42 4.00 17.34
N GLU A 99 -13.42 4.30 18.16
CA GLU A 99 -12.91 5.66 18.34
C GLU A 99 -12.05 6.11 17.14
N TYR A 100 -12.64 6.87 16.21
CA TYR A 100 -12.03 7.23 14.93
C TYR A 100 -10.61 7.82 15.05
N TRP A 101 -10.37 8.71 16.01
CA TRP A 101 -9.07 9.35 16.17
C TRP A 101 -7.99 8.40 16.69
N TRP A 102 -8.34 7.51 17.62
CA TRP A 102 -7.42 6.49 18.11
C TRP A 102 -7.10 5.46 17.03
N VAL A 103 -8.09 5.04 16.27
CA VAL A 103 -7.95 4.16 15.11
C VAL A 103 -7.00 4.79 14.08
N CYS A 104 -7.22 6.06 13.75
CA CYS A 104 -6.37 6.81 12.83
C CYS A 104 -4.93 6.92 13.34
N ALA A 105 -4.74 7.21 14.63
CA ALA A 105 -3.42 7.29 15.25
C ALA A 105 -2.68 5.94 15.22
N ILE A 106 -3.36 4.84 15.61
CA ILE A 106 -2.77 3.49 15.62
C ILE A 106 -2.44 3.04 14.20
N ALA A 107 -3.37 3.21 13.26
CA ALA A 107 -3.12 2.87 11.85
C ALA A 107 -2.00 3.74 11.26
N GLY A 108 -1.99 5.04 11.54
CA GLY A 108 -0.95 5.96 11.09
C GLY A 108 0.44 5.61 11.63
N LEU A 109 0.55 5.33 12.93
CA LEU A 109 1.78 4.89 13.57
C LEU A 109 2.22 3.52 13.06
N GLY A 110 1.30 2.57 12.88
CA GLY A 110 1.58 1.26 12.32
C GLY A 110 2.09 1.34 10.88
N GLY A 111 1.48 2.19 10.05
CA GLY A 111 1.94 2.47 8.69
C GLY A 111 3.32 3.10 8.67
N LEU A 112 3.57 4.10 9.53
CA LEU A 112 4.89 4.74 9.66
C LEU A 112 5.96 3.73 10.09
N LEU A 113 5.66 2.89 11.09
CA LEU A 113 6.55 1.82 11.53
C LEU A 113 6.83 0.82 10.40
N GLY A 114 5.83 0.43 9.62
CA GLY A 114 6.00 -0.45 8.46
C GLY A 114 6.97 0.12 7.41
N VAL A 115 6.85 1.41 7.11
CA VAL A 115 7.79 2.12 6.22
C VAL A 115 9.20 2.13 6.80
N LEU A 116 9.35 2.43 8.09
CA LEU A 116 10.65 2.45 8.76
C LEU A 116 11.31 1.06 8.76
N PHE A 117 10.55 0.00 9.02
CA PHE A 117 11.04 -1.38 9.06
C PHE A 117 11.39 -1.94 7.67
N THR A 118 10.94 -1.31 6.58
CA THR A 118 11.37 -1.70 5.23
C THR A 118 12.89 -1.57 5.06
N ILE A 119 13.53 -0.60 5.72
CA ILE A 119 14.97 -0.35 5.63
C ILE A 119 15.81 -1.50 6.23
N PRO A 120 15.62 -1.91 7.51
CA PRO A 120 16.36 -3.02 8.08
C PRO A 120 16.00 -4.35 7.42
N LEU A 121 14.72 -4.60 7.09
CA LEU A 121 14.33 -5.84 6.40
C LEU A 121 15.06 -5.98 5.06
N ARG A 122 15.19 -4.89 4.29
CA ARG A 122 15.95 -4.92 3.04
C ARG A 122 17.39 -5.37 3.25
N ARG A 123 18.04 -4.92 4.34
CA ARG A 123 19.42 -5.30 4.64
C ARG A 123 19.52 -6.79 4.95
N SER A 124 18.69 -7.29 5.86
CA SER A 124 18.75 -8.70 6.28
C SER A 124 18.29 -9.67 5.20
N LEU A 125 17.30 -9.31 4.39
CA LEU A 125 16.74 -10.20 3.36
C LEU A 125 17.49 -10.17 2.02
N ILE A 126 18.22 -9.09 1.69
CA ILE A 126 18.86 -8.96 0.37
C ILE A 126 20.38 -8.94 0.49
N VAL A 127 20.90 -8.09 1.39
CA VAL A 127 22.36 -7.85 1.48
C VAL A 127 23.07 -9.00 2.17
N GLU A 128 22.49 -9.53 3.24
CA GLU A 128 23.10 -10.64 4.01
C GLU A 128 22.93 -12.00 3.30
N GLU A 129 21.88 -12.19 2.50
CA GLU A 129 21.67 -13.39 1.68
C GLU A 129 22.41 -13.36 0.32
N GLY A 130 23.10 -12.27 -0.01
CA GLY A 130 23.89 -12.15 -1.24
C GLY A 130 23.07 -12.06 -2.54
N LEU A 131 21.82 -11.59 -2.47
CA LEU A 131 20.89 -11.45 -3.60
C LEU A 131 21.02 -10.09 -4.34
N ALA A 132 22.08 -9.33 -4.05
CA ALA A 132 22.29 -7.96 -4.53
C ALA A 132 23.18 -7.89 -5.79
#